data_AF-A0AB36S310-F1
#
_entry.id   AF-A0AB36S310-F1
#
_cell.length_a   1.000
_cell.length_b   1.000
_cell.length_c   1.000
_cell.angle_alpha   90.00
_cell.angle_beta   90.00
_cell.angle_gamma   90.00
#
_symmetry.space_group_name_H-M   'P 1'
#
loop_
_entity.id
_entity.type
_entity.pdbx_description
1 polymer ?
#
loop_
_entity_poly.entity_id
_entity_poly.type
_entity_poly.pdbx_seq_one_letter_code
_entity_poly.pdbx_strand_id
1 'polypeptide(L)'
;MRQEKYFLTSSLSLLSFLLCPVEAFDYRFSGRVENFSKIGFNNSQINTKKGIYPTESFIDIVTLAQVKVNLLPKGIENHRLSVSLGGAIAAIPYDKTKYYINQANGKVFGSIVENFIGGYHGYFFNKYLGPAYAGTSQSASYHARPYVVDTAFLRYDYKDVFGFKAGRYEANIDFMSGSNQGWEVYYQPYKTETQRLRFWWWSSFGRGLAFNSWIYEFFATVPYLKKGGNPNNSNDFINYGWHGITTTYSYKGLDAQFFYYFAPKTYNAPGFKLVYDTNRNFENVGFRSQSMIMTTFPLYYRGWYNPETNTYSLEDSTPHGSLLGRNGVTLNIRQVFWWDNFNWSIGFYNTFGNSDAFLGSHTMPRGNNTSYISNEISVTTRHAGMIGYDFWDNTAYDGLADAITNANTFTFYTSVGGIHKRFAWHVFGRVSHANKNALGQVGRANEYSVQFNASYAFTESVLLNFRITYYGARINKGYQAGYFGAPKFNNPDGDFSANYQDRSYMMTNLTLKF
;
A
#
# COMPACT_ATOMS: atom_id res chain seq x y z
N MET A 1 -21.35 28.00 52.41
CA MET A 1 -21.55 28.52 51.04
C MET A 1 -20.22 28.35 50.31
N ARG A 2 -19.97 27.16 49.71
CA ARG A 2 -20.04 26.86 48.25
C ARG A 2 -19.11 27.77 47.42
N GLN A 3 -18.25 27.30 46.50
CA GLN A 3 -18.06 25.97 45.92
C GLN A 3 -16.74 25.95 45.11
N GLU A 4 -16.01 24.83 45.23
CA GLU A 4 -15.26 24.07 44.20
C GLU A 4 -14.05 24.64 43.42
N LYS A 5 -12.89 24.02 43.73
CA LYS A 5 -11.77 23.74 42.82
C LYS A 5 -11.80 22.25 42.46
N TYR A 6 -12.02 21.89 41.19
CA TYR A 6 -11.62 20.59 40.63
C TYR A 6 -11.46 20.73 39.12
N PHE A 7 -10.22 20.67 38.61
CA PHE A 7 -9.92 20.28 37.21
C PHE A 7 -8.41 20.05 37.06
N LEU A 8 -7.86 19.06 37.76
CA LEU A 8 -6.47 18.60 37.52
C LEU A 8 -6.16 17.21 38.11
N THR A 9 -7.17 16.34 38.20
CA THR A 9 -7.00 14.97 38.75
C THR A 9 -7.35 13.85 37.77
N SER A 10 -7.78 14.16 36.55
CA SER A 10 -8.12 13.15 35.53
C SER A 10 -6.94 12.72 34.65
N SER A 11 -5.82 13.45 34.66
CA SER A 11 -4.65 13.15 33.80
C SER A 11 -3.56 12.35 34.52
N LEU A 12 -3.56 12.33 35.86
CA LEU A 12 -2.61 11.53 36.66
C LEU A 12 -3.09 10.11 36.94
N SER A 13 -4.39 9.82 36.81
CA SER A 13 -4.94 8.48 37.08
C SER A 13 -4.57 7.42 36.03
N LEU A 14 -4.21 7.83 34.80
CA LEU A 14 -3.63 6.92 33.79
C LEU A 14 -2.17 6.55 34.08
N LEU A 15 -1.42 7.43 34.75
CA LEU A 15 -0.04 7.14 35.17
C LEU A 15 0.00 6.18 36.37
N SER A 16 -1.02 6.23 37.24
CA SER A 16 -1.16 5.32 38.38
C SER A 16 -1.45 3.87 37.98
N PHE A 17 -2.07 3.64 36.81
CA PHE A 17 -2.24 2.29 36.25
C PHE A 17 -0.95 1.71 35.65
N LEU A 18 0.05 2.55 35.33
CA LEU A 18 1.35 2.12 34.81
C LEU A 18 2.34 1.73 35.93
N LEU A 19 2.03 2.01 37.20
CA LEU A 19 2.92 1.81 38.35
C LEU A 19 2.44 0.75 39.35
N CYS A 20 1.32 0.07 39.09
CA CYS A 20 1.03 -1.17 39.81
C CYS A 20 1.98 -2.27 39.33
N PRO A 21 2.64 -3.03 40.23
CA PRO A 21 3.36 -4.24 39.84
C PRO A 21 2.31 -5.27 39.45
N VAL A 22 1.87 -5.24 38.19
CA VAL A 22 1.05 -6.30 37.63
C VAL A 22 1.99 -7.44 37.25
N GLU A 23 2.48 -8.16 38.26
CA GLU A 23 3.31 -9.37 38.08
C GLU A 23 2.57 -10.49 37.31
N ALA A 24 1.28 -10.29 36.99
CA ALA A 24 0.45 -11.24 36.24
C ALA A 24 0.49 -11.07 34.70
N PHE A 25 0.86 -9.91 34.17
CA PHE A 25 0.79 -9.63 32.72
C PHE A 25 2.14 -9.15 32.15
N ASP A 26 2.61 -9.82 31.10
CA ASP A 26 3.76 -9.34 30.34
C ASP A 26 3.35 -8.20 29.40
N TYR A 27 4.11 -7.12 29.41
CA TYR A 27 3.99 -6.04 28.43
C TYR A 27 5.29 -5.84 27.65
N ARG A 28 5.16 -5.37 26.40
CA ARG A 28 6.27 -4.97 25.56
C ARG A 28 5.97 -3.62 24.92
N PHE A 29 6.88 -2.68 25.10
CA PHE A 29 6.92 -1.43 24.34
C PHE A 29 7.83 -1.60 23.13
N SER A 30 7.45 -0.99 22.01
CA SER A 30 8.28 -0.97 20.81
C SER A 30 7.90 0.23 19.93
N GLY A 31 8.87 0.77 19.22
CA GLY A 31 8.61 1.85 18.28
C GLY A 31 9.77 2.11 17.33
N ARG A 32 9.58 3.10 16.47
CA ARG A 32 10.63 3.65 15.62
C ARG A 32 10.39 5.11 15.29
N VAL A 33 11.48 5.83 15.08
CA VAL A 33 11.48 7.16 14.45
C VAL A 33 12.13 7.02 13.08
N GLU A 34 11.51 7.58 12.07
CA GLU A 34 11.95 7.55 10.68
C GLU A 34 12.02 8.98 10.17
N ASN A 35 13.16 9.37 9.60
CA ASN A 35 13.25 10.55 8.76
C ASN A 35 13.27 10.10 7.32
N PHE A 36 12.32 10.60 6.52
CA PHE A 36 12.26 10.33 5.10
C PHE A 36 12.51 11.61 4.30
N SER A 37 13.34 11.54 3.26
CA SER A 37 13.58 12.64 2.34
C SER A 37 13.45 12.15 0.91
N LYS A 38 12.73 12.92 0.06
CA LYS A 38 12.68 12.75 -1.40
C LYS A 38 13.15 14.04 -2.06
N ILE A 39 14.05 13.92 -3.03
CA ILE A 39 14.49 15.02 -3.89
C ILE A 39 14.19 14.63 -5.33
N GLY A 40 13.22 15.31 -5.93
CA GLY A 40 12.85 15.16 -7.34
C GLY A 40 13.78 15.95 -8.26
N PHE A 41 14.13 15.36 -9.41
CA PHE A 41 15.02 15.99 -10.39
C PHE A 41 14.28 16.84 -11.43
N ASN A 42 13.02 16.48 -11.75
CA ASN A 42 12.17 17.28 -12.63
C ASN A 42 11.57 18.48 -11.89
N ASN A 43 11.90 19.69 -12.37
CA ASN A 43 11.46 20.97 -11.81
C ASN A 43 10.48 21.73 -12.72
N SER A 44 9.80 21.03 -13.63
CA SER A 44 8.81 21.62 -14.54
C SER A 44 7.75 22.42 -13.78
N GLN A 45 7.37 23.57 -14.31
CA GLN A 45 6.26 24.35 -13.75
C GLN A 45 4.95 23.58 -13.96
N ILE A 46 4.10 23.56 -12.92
CA ILE A 46 2.81 22.84 -12.98
C ILE A 46 1.93 23.43 -14.09
N ASN A 47 1.35 22.58 -14.92
CA ASN A 47 0.28 22.93 -15.83
C ASN A 47 -0.78 21.81 -15.85
N THR A 48 -1.86 22.02 -15.09
CA THR A 48 -2.93 21.01 -14.96
C THR A 48 -3.77 20.83 -16.22
N LYS A 49 -3.73 21.77 -17.19
CA LYS A 49 -4.44 21.62 -18.48
C LYS A 49 -3.67 20.70 -19.45
N LYS A 50 -2.35 20.56 -19.26
CA LYS A 50 -1.44 19.74 -20.07
C LYS A 50 -0.92 18.50 -19.34
N GLY A 51 -1.28 18.31 -18.08
CA GLY A 51 -0.80 17.21 -17.24
C GLY A 51 0.68 17.28 -16.93
N ILE A 52 1.27 18.47 -16.87
CA ILE A 52 2.70 18.65 -16.60
C ILE A 52 2.86 18.91 -15.10
N TYR A 53 3.67 18.08 -14.44
CA TYR A 53 3.98 18.19 -13.02
C TYR A 53 5.48 17.98 -12.78
N PRO A 54 6.07 18.65 -11.77
CA PRO A 54 7.41 18.35 -11.30
C PRO A 54 7.41 17.05 -10.50
N THR A 55 8.60 16.51 -10.22
CA THR A 55 8.75 15.48 -9.18
C THR A 55 8.81 16.16 -7.82
N GLU A 56 7.97 15.73 -6.89
CA GLU A 56 7.88 16.34 -5.56
C GLU A 56 9.20 16.19 -4.77
N SER A 57 9.53 17.21 -3.99
CA SER A 57 10.69 17.22 -3.10
C SER A 57 10.26 17.64 -1.70
N PHE A 58 10.53 16.80 -0.71
CA PHE A 58 10.07 16.99 0.66
C PHE A 58 10.91 16.20 1.67
N ILE A 59 10.77 16.57 2.93
CA ILE A 59 11.33 15.87 4.09
C ILE A 59 10.21 15.71 5.10
N ASP A 60 10.09 14.52 5.68
CA ASP A 60 9.21 14.23 6.79
C ASP A 60 9.94 13.49 7.93
N ILE A 61 9.28 13.52 9.08
CA ILE A 61 9.67 12.75 10.26
C ILE A 61 8.42 12.04 10.75
N VAL A 62 8.51 10.72 10.93
CA VAL A 62 7.43 9.88 11.44
C VAL A 62 7.90 9.15 12.69
N THR A 63 7.07 9.17 13.73
CA THR A 63 7.28 8.39 14.95
C THR A 63 6.14 7.40 15.10
N LEU A 64 6.47 6.12 15.22
CA LEU A 64 5.53 5.05 15.52
C LEU A 64 5.84 4.47 16.89
N ALA A 65 4.82 4.28 17.72
CA ALA A 65 4.97 3.65 19.02
C ALA A 65 3.77 2.76 19.33
N GLN A 66 4.02 1.64 19.98
CA GLN A 66 2.98 0.72 20.40
C GLN A 66 3.34 0.04 21.73
N VAL A 67 2.30 -0.33 22.47
CA VAL A 67 2.36 -1.23 23.60
C VAL A 67 1.57 -2.50 23.26
N LYS A 68 2.12 -3.66 23.64
CA LYS A 68 1.43 -4.94 23.58
C LYS A 68 1.40 -5.54 24.97
N VAL A 69 0.23 -6.01 25.39
CA VAL A 69 0.00 -6.65 26.69
C VAL A 69 -0.54 -8.06 26.45
N ASN A 70 0.10 -9.06 27.08
CA ASN A 70 -0.42 -10.43 27.14
C ASN A 70 -1.41 -10.53 28.30
N LEU A 71 -2.65 -10.93 28.01
CA LEU A 71 -3.75 -10.99 28.97
C LEU A 71 -3.92 -12.36 29.64
N LEU A 72 -3.12 -13.36 29.24
CA LEU A 72 -3.09 -14.66 29.91
C LEU A 72 -1.77 -14.80 30.68
N PRO A 73 -1.79 -15.40 31.89
CA PRO A 73 -0.58 -15.76 32.61
C PRO A 73 0.32 -16.70 31.79
N LYS A 74 1.64 -16.63 32.01
CA LYS A 74 2.65 -17.49 31.35
C LYS A 74 2.38 -18.99 31.47
N GLY A 75 1.67 -19.41 32.52
CA GLY A 75 1.38 -20.82 32.81
C GLY A 75 0.17 -21.41 32.09
N ILE A 76 -0.64 -20.62 31.38
CA ILE A 76 -1.74 -21.19 30.58
C ILE A 76 -1.13 -21.76 29.29
N GLU A 77 -0.88 -23.06 29.32
CA GLU A 77 -0.38 -23.77 28.14
C GLU A 77 -1.35 -23.60 26.97
N ASN A 78 -0.80 -23.52 25.76
CA ASN A 78 -1.54 -23.62 24.50
C ASN A 78 -2.48 -22.46 24.12
N HIS A 79 -2.77 -21.52 25.02
CA HIS A 79 -3.59 -20.34 24.75
C HIS A 79 -2.76 -19.07 24.79
N ARG A 80 -3.05 -18.13 23.88
CA ARG A 80 -2.46 -16.78 23.88
C ARG A 80 -3.57 -15.77 23.67
N LEU A 81 -3.74 -14.83 24.60
CA LEU A 81 -4.61 -13.66 24.44
C LEU A 81 -3.75 -12.40 24.60
N SER A 82 -3.85 -11.47 23.66
CA SER A 82 -3.10 -10.21 23.74
C SER A 82 -3.90 -9.04 23.20
N VAL A 83 -3.67 -7.88 23.77
CA VAL A 83 -4.13 -6.59 23.25
C VAL A 83 -2.92 -5.76 22.85
N SER A 84 -3.06 -4.97 21.78
CA SER A 84 -2.06 -3.99 21.40
C SER A 84 -2.71 -2.66 21.07
N LEU A 85 -2.05 -1.58 21.51
CA LEU A 85 -2.43 -0.21 21.23
C LEU A 85 -1.20 0.56 20.76
N GLY A 86 -1.31 1.28 19.65
CA GLY A 86 -0.24 2.02 19.04
C GLY A 86 -0.72 2.95 17.94
N GLY A 87 0.15 3.85 17.56
CA GLY A 87 -0.14 4.85 16.55
C GLY A 87 1.12 5.42 15.93
N ALA A 88 0.93 6.20 14.88
CA ALA A 88 1.94 7.01 14.24
C ALA A 88 1.59 8.50 14.32
N ILE A 89 2.61 9.34 14.44
CA ILE A 89 2.54 10.78 14.25
C ILE A 89 3.59 11.21 13.23
N ALA A 90 3.32 12.26 12.45
CA ALA A 90 4.24 12.79 11.47
C ALA A 90 4.35 14.32 11.50
N ALA A 91 5.45 14.81 10.95
CA ALA A 91 5.70 16.22 10.66
C ALA A 91 6.40 16.36 9.31
N ILE A 92 6.22 17.49 8.63
CA ILE A 92 6.83 17.78 7.33
C ILE A 92 7.70 19.04 7.47
N PRO A 93 8.98 18.92 7.88
CA PRO A 93 9.86 20.08 8.03
C PRO A 93 10.13 20.83 6.72
N TYR A 94 10.07 20.14 5.58
CA TYR A 94 10.30 20.74 4.27
C TYR A 94 9.34 20.17 3.23
N ASP A 95 8.66 21.05 2.50
CA ASP A 95 7.83 20.69 1.35
C ASP A 95 7.95 21.76 0.27
N LYS A 96 8.60 21.42 -0.84
CA LYS A 96 8.76 22.32 -1.98
C LYS A 96 7.44 22.58 -2.71
N THR A 97 6.47 21.67 -2.61
CA THR A 97 5.25 21.68 -3.43
C THR A 97 4.23 22.73 -2.98
N LYS A 98 4.28 23.13 -1.71
CA LYS A 98 3.39 24.11 -1.08
C LYS A 98 3.27 25.43 -1.84
N TYR A 99 4.33 25.87 -2.50
CA TYR A 99 4.41 27.18 -3.17
C TYR A 99 4.38 27.11 -4.69
N TYR A 100 4.21 25.94 -5.29
CA TYR A 100 4.14 25.85 -6.75
C TYR A 100 2.92 26.56 -7.31
N ILE A 101 3.12 27.30 -8.40
CA ILE A 101 2.07 27.99 -9.13
C ILE A 101 1.62 27.13 -10.30
N ASN A 102 0.31 26.94 -10.43
CA ASN A 102 -0.28 26.31 -11.60
C ASN A 102 -0.38 27.31 -12.75
N GLN A 103 0.42 27.12 -13.80
CA GLN A 103 0.45 27.97 -14.99
C GLN A 103 -0.89 28.01 -15.74
N ALA A 104 -1.76 27.01 -15.55
CA ALA A 104 -3.07 26.99 -16.19
C ALA A 104 -4.03 28.07 -15.65
N ASN A 105 -3.83 28.54 -14.41
CA ASN A 105 -4.74 29.49 -13.77
C ASN A 105 -4.05 30.58 -12.91
N GLY A 106 -2.72 30.56 -12.80
CA GLY A 106 -1.93 31.53 -12.05
C GLY A 106 -2.02 31.40 -10.52
N LYS A 107 -2.69 30.37 -9.98
CA LYS A 107 -2.90 30.20 -8.54
C LYS A 107 -1.90 29.22 -7.93
N VAL A 108 -1.64 29.37 -6.63
CA VAL A 108 -0.91 28.37 -5.83
C VAL A 108 -1.60 27.02 -5.96
N PHE A 109 -0.83 25.95 -6.17
CA PHE A 109 -1.34 24.59 -6.26
C PHE A 109 -1.59 24.00 -4.85
N GLY A 110 -0.69 24.24 -3.90
CA GLY A 110 -0.79 23.71 -2.54
C GLY A 110 0.05 22.44 -2.33
N SER A 111 0.22 22.02 -1.08
CA SER A 111 1.04 20.86 -0.73
C SER A 111 0.43 19.57 -1.27
N ILE A 112 1.10 18.92 -2.23
CA ILE A 112 0.69 17.57 -2.63
C ILE A 112 1.08 16.55 -1.54
N VAL A 113 2.15 16.86 -0.80
CA VAL A 113 2.75 15.99 0.23
C VAL A 113 1.81 15.77 1.41
N GLU A 114 1.15 16.83 1.87
CA GLU A 114 0.12 16.74 2.92
C GLU A 114 -1.11 15.91 2.50
N ASN A 115 -1.28 15.54 1.22
CA ASN A 115 -2.34 14.60 0.83
C ASN A 115 -1.99 13.15 1.19
N PHE A 116 -0.71 12.76 1.31
CA PHE A 116 -0.32 11.40 1.69
C PHE A 116 0.41 11.33 3.05
N ILE A 117 0.76 12.49 3.61
CA ILE A 117 1.20 12.66 4.99
C ILE A 117 0.12 13.45 5.75
N GLY A 118 -0.82 12.71 6.33
CA GLY A 118 -1.93 13.23 7.10
C GLY A 118 -3.17 13.60 6.30
N GLY A 119 -3.18 13.45 4.98
CA GLY A 119 -4.32 13.83 4.14
C GLY A 119 -5.64 13.21 4.61
N TYR A 120 -6.64 14.05 4.85
CA TYR A 120 -7.99 13.60 5.23
C TYR A 120 -8.97 13.80 4.08
N HIS A 121 -9.51 12.70 3.55
CA HIS A 121 -10.45 12.71 2.43
C HIS A 121 -11.85 12.22 2.81
N GLY A 122 -12.13 12.13 4.13
CA GLY A 122 -13.32 11.47 4.64
C GLY A 122 -13.22 9.94 4.59
N TYR A 123 -14.00 9.26 5.43
CA TYR A 123 -14.00 7.79 5.48
C TYR A 123 -14.39 7.15 4.14
N PHE A 124 -15.29 7.74 3.37
CA PHE A 124 -15.67 7.24 2.04
C PHE A 124 -14.85 7.84 0.90
N PHE A 125 -13.73 8.51 1.21
CA PHE A 125 -12.84 9.12 0.22
C PHE A 125 -13.52 10.14 -0.71
N ASN A 126 -14.57 10.80 -0.20
CA ASN A 126 -15.48 11.63 -0.97
C ASN A 126 -15.43 13.12 -0.59
N LYS A 127 -14.42 13.50 0.21
CA LYS A 127 -14.17 14.87 0.63
C LYS A 127 -12.75 15.27 0.27
N TYR A 128 -12.56 16.57 0.06
CA TYR A 128 -11.26 17.21 -0.03
C TYR A 128 -10.26 16.57 -1.00
N LEU A 129 -10.74 16.09 -2.16
CA LEU A 129 -9.95 15.40 -3.20
C LEU A 129 -8.99 16.35 -3.93
N GLY A 130 -8.00 16.89 -3.21
CA GLY A 130 -6.93 17.71 -3.75
C GLY A 130 -7.36 19.06 -4.37
N PRO A 131 -6.38 19.95 -4.60
CA PRO A 131 -6.63 21.31 -5.07
C PRO A 131 -7.08 21.36 -6.54
N ALA A 132 -6.74 20.34 -7.33
CA ALA A 132 -7.09 20.24 -8.74
C ALA A 132 -8.59 19.93 -8.98
N TYR A 133 -9.28 19.33 -8.01
CA TYR A 133 -10.69 18.93 -8.17
C TYR A 133 -11.67 19.83 -7.40
N ALA A 134 -11.28 20.30 -6.20
CA ALA A 134 -12.16 21.08 -5.33
C ALA A 134 -11.65 22.50 -5.03
N GLY A 135 -10.48 22.88 -5.55
CA GLY A 135 -9.80 24.14 -5.23
C GLY A 135 -8.92 24.03 -3.99
N THR A 136 -7.93 24.93 -3.88
CA THR A 136 -6.92 24.88 -2.80
C THR A 136 -7.52 24.91 -1.41
N SER A 137 -8.52 25.75 -1.17
CA SER A 137 -9.20 25.88 0.13
C SER A 137 -9.97 24.63 0.58
N GLN A 138 -10.21 23.70 -0.33
CA GLN A 138 -10.87 22.42 -0.08
C GLN A 138 -9.90 21.24 -0.24
N SER A 139 -8.59 21.48 -0.35
CA SER A 139 -7.60 20.39 -0.45
C SER A 139 -7.45 19.67 0.89
N ALA A 140 -7.26 18.34 0.88
CA ALA A 140 -7.00 17.57 2.09
C ALA A 140 -5.75 18.04 2.83
N SER A 141 -4.81 18.67 2.13
CA SER A 141 -3.65 19.36 2.71
C SER A 141 -4.02 20.35 3.82
N TYR A 142 -5.06 21.16 3.61
CA TYR A 142 -5.55 22.12 4.63
C TYR A 142 -6.30 21.44 5.79
N HIS A 143 -6.67 20.18 5.61
CA HIS A 143 -7.36 19.36 6.59
C HIS A 143 -6.48 18.22 7.10
N ALA A 144 -5.16 18.32 6.89
CA ALA A 144 -4.24 17.24 7.21
C ALA A 144 -4.23 16.95 8.71
N ARG A 145 -4.30 15.68 9.04
CA ARG A 145 -4.22 15.08 10.37
C ARG A 145 -3.03 14.14 10.36
N PRO A 146 -1.82 14.63 10.67
CA PRO A 146 -0.59 13.84 10.56
C PRO A 146 -0.44 12.90 11.76
N TYR A 147 -1.49 12.14 12.07
CA TYR A 147 -1.50 11.11 13.08
C TYR A 147 -2.50 10.02 12.71
N VAL A 148 -2.25 8.80 13.16
CA VAL A 148 -3.19 7.68 12.99
C VAL A 148 -3.02 6.68 14.12
N VAL A 149 -4.13 6.22 14.69
CA VAL A 149 -4.13 5.04 15.56
C VAL A 149 -4.27 3.83 14.65
N ASP A 150 -3.12 3.28 14.24
CA ASP A 150 -3.03 2.19 13.27
C ASP A 150 -3.04 0.80 13.94
N THR A 151 -2.72 0.75 15.24
CA THR A 151 -2.67 -0.48 16.03
C THR A 151 -3.63 -0.36 17.21
N ALA A 152 -4.69 -1.15 17.20
CA ALA A 152 -5.69 -1.22 18.27
C ALA A 152 -6.46 -2.54 18.12
N PHE A 153 -5.88 -3.66 18.56
CA PHE A 153 -6.47 -4.98 18.30
C PHE A 153 -6.42 -5.91 19.50
N LEU A 154 -7.37 -6.84 19.52
CA LEU A 154 -7.38 -8.05 20.33
C LEU A 154 -6.96 -9.23 19.45
N ARG A 155 -6.13 -10.12 20.00
CA ARG A 155 -5.71 -11.35 19.32
C ARG A 155 -5.78 -12.54 20.28
N TYR A 156 -6.34 -13.63 19.78
CA TYR A 156 -6.38 -14.94 20.43
C TYR A 156 -5.78 -16.01 19.51
N ASP A 157 -4.96 -16.91 20.05
CA ASP A 157 -4.47 -18.11 19.37
C ASP A 157 -4.55 -19.33 20.30
N TYR A 158 -4.89 -20.49 19.71
CA TYR A 158 -4.91 -21.80 20.35
C TYR A 158 -4.09 -22.82 19.56
N LYS A 159 -2.97 -23.30 20.13
CA LYS A 159 -2.07 -24.33 19.55
C LYS A 159 -1.65 -24.12 18.09
N ASP A 160 -1.70 -22.89 17.58
CA ASP A 160 -1.62 -22.60 16.14
C ASP A 160 -2.65 -23.35 15.27
N VAL A 161 -3.69 -23.95 15.87
CA VAL A 161 -4.81 -24.64 15.18
C VAL A 161 -5.92 -23.65 14.89
N PHE A 162 -6.20 -22.75 15.82
CA PHE A 162 -7.23 -21.73 15.67
C PHE A 162 -6.71 -20.40 16.16
N GLY A 163 -7.09 -19.32 15.50
CA GLY A 163 -6.86 -17.99 16.04
C GLY A 163 -7.80 -16.96 15.45
N PHE A 164 -7.98 -15.90 16.21
CA PHE A 164 -8.84 -14.77 15.88
C PHE A 164 -8.11 -13.47 16.18
N LYS A 165 -8.29 -12.47 15.34
CA LYS A 165 -7.76 -11.13 15.56
C LYS A 165 -8.78 -10.10 15.08
N ALA A 166 -9.07 -9.08 15.88
CA ALA A 166 -10.00 -8.02 15.51
C ALA A 166 -9.57 -6.65 16.05
N GLY A 167 -9.91 -5.61 15.29
CA GLY A 167 -9.54 -4.22 15.55
C GLY A 167 -8.70 -3.66 14.42
N ARG A 168 -7.73 -2.80 14.75
CA ARG A 168 -6.78 -2.20 13.81
C ARG A 168 -5.42 -2.87 13.92
N TYR A 169 -4.90 -3.39 12.81
CA TYR A 169 -3.65 -4.13 12.80
C TYR A 169 -3.00 -4.13 11.41
N GLU A 170 -1.68 -4.30 11.36
CA GLU A 170 -0.95 -4.44 10.08
C GLU A 170 -1.55 -5.53 9.19
N ALA A 171 -1.85 -5.17 7.95
CA ALA A 171 -2.46 -6.03 6.96
C ALA A 171 -1.50 -7.15 6.54
N ASN A 172 -2.00 -8.39 6.56
CA ASN A 172 -1.29 -9.60 6.15
C ASN A 172 -1.95 -10.26 4.91
N ILE A 173 -2.68 -9.47 4.13
CA ILE A 173 -3.55 -9.86 3.00
C ILE A 173 -2.85 -9.60 1.67
N ASP A 174 -2.91 -10.55 0.72
CA ASP A 174 -2.46 -10.30 -0.65
C ASP A 174 -3.30 -9.17 -1.25
N PHE A 175 -2.66 -8.21 -1.91
CA PHE A 175 -3.28 -6.95 -2.32
C PHE A 175 -3.73 -6.04 -1.17
N MET A 176 -3.26 -6.17 0.09
CA MET A 176 -3.43 -5.10 1.08
C MET A 176 -2.15 -4.77 1.87
N SER A 177 -1.71 -3.51 1.80
CA SER A 177 -0.59 -2.96 2.58
C SER A 177 -1.08 -1.92 3.58
N GLY A 178 -0.24 -1.62 4.57
CA GLY A 178 -0.59 -0.72 5.67
C GLY A 178 -1.39 -1.45 6.74
N SER A 179 -2.39 -0.78 7.30
CA SER A 179 -3.16 -1.26 8.43
C SER A 179 -4.60 -1.56 8.03
N ASN A 180 -5.10 -2.71 8.47
CA ASN A 180 -6.49 -3.14 8.35
C ASN A 180 -7.31 -2.72 9.56
N GLN A 181 -8.55 -2.29 9.36
CA GLN A 181 -9.58 -2.21 10.40
C GLN A 181 -10.63 -3.27 10.11
N GLY A 182 -10.67 -4.31 10.93
CA GLY A 182 -11.60 -5.42 10.72
C GLY A 182 -11.27 -6.63 11.58
N TRP A 183 -11.45 -7.82 11.03
CA TRP A 183 -11.21 -9.06 11.75
C TRP A 183 -10.69 -10.16 10.84
N GLU A 184 -9.99 -11.13 11.42
CA GLU A 184 -9.56 -12.35 10.77
C GLU A 184 -9.70 -13.55 11.72
N VAL A 185 -9.98 -14.70 11.13
CA VAL A 185 -10.01 -16.00 11.79
C VAL A 185 -9.26 -17.00 10.92
N TYR A 186 -8.50 -17.89 11.55
CA TYR A 186 -7.92 -19.02 10.84
C TYR A 186 -8.22 -20.33 11.56
N TYR A 187 -8.28 -21.39 10.77
CA TYR A 187 -8.37 -22.77 11.24
C TYR A 187 -7.37 -23.63 10.48
N GLN A 188 -6.59 -24.41 11.21
CA GLN A 188 -5.51 -25.23 10.69
C GLN A 188 -5.66 -26.63 11.28
N PRO A 189 -6.57 -27.45 10.74
CA PRO A 189 -6.87 -28.78 11.26
C PRO A 189 -5.67 -29.73 11.19
N TYR A 190 -4.72 -29.44 10.29
CA TYR A 190 -3.63 -30.34 9.99
C TYR A 190 -2.32 -29.54 9.81
N LYS A 191 -1.31 -29.93 10.59
CA LYS A 191 0.06 -29.39 10.53
C LYS A 191 1.01 -30.51 10.97
N THR A 192 1.90 -30.92 10.07
CA THR A 192 3.05 -31.78 10.35
C THR A 192 4.33 -31.02 9.96
N GLU A 193 5.49 -31.65 10.10
CA GLU A 193 6.76 -31.08 9.67
C GLU A 193 6.79 -30.78 8.16
N THR A 194 6.10 -31.58 7.34
CA THR A 194 6.18 -31.49 5.87
C THR A 194 4.89 -31.05 5.21
N GLN A 195 3.77 -31.06 5.94
CA GLN A 195 2.45 -30.77 5.40
C GLN A 195 1.64 -29.83 6.28
N ARG A 196 0.80 -29.00 5.67
CA ARG A 196 -0.10 -28.09 6.41
C ARG A 196 -1.34 -27.77 5.59
N LEU A 197 -2.51 -27.81 6.22
CA LEU A 197 -3.75 -27.30 5.65
C LEU A 197 -4.27 -26.15 6.52
N ARG A 198 -4.40 -24.96 5.93
CA ARG A 198 -4.89 -23.76 6.63
C ARG A 198 -6.03 -23.11 5.86
N PHE A 199 -7.12 -22.87 6.58
CA PHE A 199 -8.23 -22.01 6.18
C PHE A 199 -8.08 -20.66 6.87
N TRP A 200 -8.38 -19.60 6.15
CA TRP A 200 -8.30 -18.24 6.64
C TRP A 200 -9.43 -17.40 6.05
N TRP A 201 -10.17 -16.72 6.92
CA TRP A 201 -11.20 -15.76 6.54
C TRP A 201 -10.93 -14.45 7.24
N TRP A 202 -10.91 -13.37 6.46
CA TRP A 202 -10.79 -12.01 6.95
C TRP A 202 -11.87 -11.11 6.35
N SER A 203 -12.16 -10.03 7.09
CA SER A 203 -13.00 -8.92 6.65
C SER A 203 -12.33 -7.60 7.01
N SER A 204 -12.35 -6.65 6.09
CA SER A 204 -11.82 -5.30 6.21
C SER A 204 -12.94 -4.29 6.02
N PHE A 205 -13.06 -3.34 6.94
CA PHE A 205 -13.95 -2.18 6.85
C PHE A 205 -13.15 -0.88 6.81
N GLY A 206 -11.84 -0.94 6.68
CA GLY A 206 -11.03 0.24 6.52
C GLY A 206 -9.57 -0.10 6.32
N ARG A 207 -8.90 0.72 5.52
CA ARG A 207 -7.46 0.70 5.34
C ARG A 207 -6.88 2.02 5.81
N GLY A 208 -5.83 1.95 6.61
CA GLY A 208 -4.99 3.09 6.99
C GLY A 208 -3.55 2.84 6.55
N LEU A 209 -2.73 3.88 6.52
CA LEU A 209 -1.29 3.76 6.24
C LEU A 209 -0.52 4.37 7.41
N ALA A 210 0.48 3.63 7.89
CA ALA A 210 1.36 4.04 8.98
C ALA A 210 2.75 3.42 8.78
N PHE A 211 3.48 3.89 7.78
CA PHE A 211 4.86 3.44 7.51
C PHE A 211 5.61 4.45 6.65
N ASN A 212 6.90 4.70 6.92
CA ASN A 212 7.71 5.69 6.19
C ASN A 212 6.94 7.03 6.05
N SER A 213 6.97 7.64 4.86
CA SER A 213 6.25 8.87 4.51
C SER A 213 4.75 8.69 4.24
N TRP A 214 4.12 7.62 4.73
CA TRP A 214 2.72 7.31 4.46
C TRP A 214 1.94 7.27 5.77
N ILE A 215 1.34 8.40 6.10
CA ILE A 215 0.45 8.54 7.25
C ILE A 215 -0.93 8.90 6.72
N TYR A 216 -1.86 7.97 6.84
CA TYR A 216 -3.18 8.12 6.25
C TYR A 216 -4.25 7.53 7.18
N GLU A 217 -5.27 8.32 7.49
CA GLU A 217 -6.38 7.87 8.33
C GLU A 217 -7.16 6.72 7.66
N PHE A 218 -7.92 5.98 8.46
CA PHE A 218 -8.71 4.86 7.94
C PHE A 218 -9.80 5.33 6.99
N PHE A 219 -9.83 4.74 5.80
CA PHE A 219 -10.86 4.94 4.78
C PHE A 219 -11.44 3.62 4.28
N ALA A 220 -12.68 3.66 3.80
CA ALA A 220 -13.33 2.57 3.10
C ALA A 220 -12.64 2.36 1.75
N THR A 221 -12.07 1.18 1.59
CA THR A 221 -11.34 0.71 0.41
C THR A 221 -12.20 0.60 -0.84
N VAL A 222 -13.43 0.09 -0.66
CA VAL A 222 -14.36 -0.18 -1.75
C VAL A 222 -15.75 0.35 -1.38
N PRO A 223 -15.94 1.68 -1.30
CA PRO A 223 -17.21 2.26 -0.88
C PRO A 223 -18.27 2.10 -1.97
N TYR A 224 -19.50 1.80 -1.59
CA TYR A 224 -20.63 1.70 -2.53
C TYR A 224 -21.51 2.94 -2.44
N LEU A 225 -21.58 3.71 -3.52
CA LEU A 225 -22.55 4.79 -3.67
C LEU A 225 -23.94 4.20 -3.96
N LYS A 226 -24.92 4.53 -3.11
CA LYS A 226 -26.32 4.10 -3.30
C LYS A 226 -26.85 4.59 -4.66
N LYS A 227 -27.82 3.86 -5.21
CA LYS A 227 -28.50 4.25 -6.46
C LYS A 227 -29.10 5.64 -6.30
N GLY A 228 -28.78 6.55 -7.22
CA GLY A 228 -29.22 7.95 -7.17
C GLY A 228 -28.56 8.80 -6.07
N GLY A 229 -27.58 8.25 -5.36
CA GLY A 229 -26.85 8.95 -4.30
C GLY A 229 -25.94 10.04 -4.84
N ASN A 230 -25.72 11.08 -4.03
CA ASN A 230 -24.80 12.17 -4.35
C ASN A 230 -23.38 11.79 -3.90
N PRO A 231 -22.37 11.73 -4.79
CA PRO A 231 -21.00 11.39 -4.42
C PRO A 231 -20.38 12.39 -3.41
N ASN A 232 -20.91 13.61 -3.29
CA ASN A 232 -20.44 14.59 -2.31
C ASN A 232 -21.07 14.40 -0.92
N ASN A 233 -22.09 13.55 -0.79
CA ASN A 233 -22.80 13.30 0.46
C ASN A 233 -22.40 11.95 1.06
N SER A 234 -21.65 11.97 2.16
CA SER A 234 -21.20 10.74 2.83
C SER A 234 -22.36 9.84 3.29
N ASN A 235 -23.55 10.39 3.52
CA ASN A 235 -24.73 9.59 3.90
C ASN A 235 -25.24 8.73 2.75
N ASP A 236 -24.83 8.99 1.52
CA ASP A 236 -25.22 8.22 0.33
C ASP A 236 -24.31 7.03 0.05
N PHE A 237 -23.24 6.87 0.83
CA PHE A 237 -22.33 5.72 0.75
C PHE A 237 -22.66 4.65 1.79
N ILE A 238 -22.31 3.42 1.44
CA ILE A 238 -22.33 2.25 2.34
C ILE A 238 -20.97 1.55 2.21
N ASN A 239 -20.39 1.13 3.33
CA ASN A 239 -19.26 0.21 3.33
C ASN A 239 -19.74 -1.20 3.67
N TYR A 240 -19.85 -2.06 2.66
CA TYR A 240 -20.17 -3.47 2.88
C TYR A 240 -18.97 -4.29 3.36
N GLY A 241 -17.77 -3.71 3.34
CA GLY A 241 -16.52 -4.39 3.64
C GLY A 241 -15.89 -5.03 2.41
N TRP A 242 -14.60 -5.32 2.55
CA TRP A 242 -13.83 -6.15 1.65
C TRP A 242 -13.46 -7.43 2.38
N HIS A 243 -13.75 -8.57 1.79
CA HIS A 243 -13.64 -9.87 2.44
C HIS A 243 -12.78 -10.81 1.63
N GLY A 244 -12.16 -11.77 2.31
CA GLY A 244 -11.46 -12.85 1.64
C GLY A 244 -11.49 -14.14 2.41
N ILE A 245 -11.64 -15.23 1.65
CA ILE A 245 -11.50 -16.59 2.13
C ILE A 245 -10.33 -17.22 1.38
N THR A 246 -9.46 -17.91 2.11
CA THR A 246 -8.23 -18.49 1.56
C THR A 246 -8.03 -19.88 2.13
N THR A 247 -7.78 -20.84 1.26
CA THR A 247 -7.35 -22.20 1.63
C THR A 247 -5.93 -22.40 1.12
N THR A 248 -5.02 -22.78 2.01
CA THR A 248 -3.61 -23.05 1.67
C THR A 248 -3.24 -24.46 2.07
N TYR A 249 -2.80 -25.25 1.10
CA TYR A 249 -2.17 -26.54 1.31
C TYR A 249 -0.66 -26.42 1.08
N SER A 250 0.14 -26.80 2.07
CA SER A 250 1.60 -26.81 2.00
C SER A 250 2.11 -28.26 1.96
N TYR A 251 3.05 -28.58 1.08
CA TYR A 251 3.74 -29.87 1.00
C TYR A 251 5.19 -29.71 0.55
N LYS A 252 6.17 -30.13 1.38
CA LYS A 252 7.61 -30.22 1.04
C LYS A 252 8.19 -29.05 0.20
N GLY A 253 7.81 -27.81 0.52
CA GLY A 253 8.29 -26.63 -0.21
C GLY A 253 7.25 -25.96 -1.12
N LEU A 254 6.22 -26.69 -1.56
CA LEU A 254 5.09 -26.14 -2.33
C LEU A 254 4.01 -25.59 -1.39
N ASP A 255 3.53 -24.38 -1.64
CA ASP A 255 2.28 -23.82 -1.11
C ASP A 255 1.31 -23.64 -2.27
N ALA A 256 0.21 -24.38 -2.25
CA ALA A 256 -0.90 -24.23 -3.17
C ALA A 256 -2.06 -23.52 -2.47
N GLN A 257 -2.46 -22.37 -3.00
CA GLN A 257 -3.47 -21.53 -2.41
C GLN A 257 -4.61 -21.27 -3.41
N PHE A 258 -5.83 -21.51 -2.96
CA PHE A 258 -7.02 -20.94 -3.56
C PHE A 258 -7.50 -19.79 -2.68
N PHE A 259 -7.83 -18.66 -3.30
CA PHE A 259 -8.43 -17.53 -2.60
C PHE A 259 -9.65 -17.01 -3.34
N TYR A 260 -10.59 -16.46 -2.58
CA TYR A 260 -11.78 -15.81 -3.09
C TYR A 260 -11.96 -14.49 -2.36
N TYR A 261 -11.70 -13.39 -3.07
CA TYR A 261 -11.87 -12.04 -2.53
C TYR A 261 -13.15 -11.43 -3.08
N PHE A 262 -13.90 -10.72 -2.25
CA PHE A 262 -15.15 -10.11 -2.69
C PHE A 262 -15.45 -8.84 -1.90
N ALA A 263 -16.06 -7.88 -2.59
CA ALA A 263 -16.64 -6.68 -2.02
C ALA A 263 -18.08 -6.62 -2.52
N PRO A 264 -19.10 -6.81 -1.65
CA PRO A 264 -20.50 -6.84 -2.07
C PRO A 264 -20.86 -5.61 -2.91
N LYS A 265 -21.67 -5.83 -3.96
CA LYS A 265 -22.05 -4.81 -4.96
C LYS A 265 -20.91 -4.24 -5.81
N THR A 266 -19.67 -4.70 -5.62
CA THR A 266 -18.52 -4.24 -6.42
C THR A 266 -17.91 -5.36 -7.25
N TYR A 267 -17.45 -6.46 -6.62
CA TYR A 267 -16.83 -7.57 -7.36
C TYR A 267 -16.77 -8.88 -6.58
N ASN A 268 -16.55 -9.95 -7.35
CA ASN A 268 -16.04 -11.23 -6.87
C ASN A 268 -14.75 -11.57 -7.62
N ALA A 269 -13.72 -12.04 -6.93
CA ALA A 269 -12.40 -12.26 -7.49
C ALA A 269 -11.79 -13.57 -6.95
N PRO A 270 -12.17 -14.73 -7.54
CA PRO A 270 -11.45 -15.97 -7.32
C PRO A 270 -10.03 -15.87 -7.89
N GLY A 271 -9.11 -16.61 -7.29
CA GLY A 271 -7.76 -16.72 -7.79
C GLY A 271 -6.98 -17.86 -7.15
N PHE A 272 -5.81 -18.08 -7.71
CA PHE A 272 -4.89 -19.13 -7.29
C PHE A 272 -3.50 -18.55 -7.13
N LYS A 273 -2.76 -19.06 -6.15
CA LYS A 273 -1.35 -18.74 -5.92
C LYS A 273 -0.60 -20.02 -5.63
N LEU A 274 0.44 -20.29 -6.41
CA LEU A 274 1.36 -21.38 -6.17
C LEU A 274 2.73 -20.77 -5.86
N VAL A 275 3.34 -21.21 -4.76
CA VAL A 275 4.71 -20.84 -4.39
C VAL A 275 5.50 -22.11 -4.16
N TYR A 276 6.59 -22.31 -4.90
CA TYR A 276 7.52 -23.40 -4.66
C TYR A 276 8.83 -22.83 -4.17
N ASP A 277 9.30 -23.32 -3.02
CA ASP A 277 10.53 -22.88 -2.37
C ASP A 277 11.42 -24.07 -2.07
N THR A 278 12.60 -24.13 -2.70
CA THR A 278 13.53 -25.26 -2.55
C THR A 278 14.18 -25.30 -1.18
N ASN A 279 14.24 -24.16 -0.46
CA ASN A 279 14.84 -24.08 0.86
C ASN A 279 14.19 -22.96 1.69
N ARG A 280 13.14 -23.32 2.44
CA ARG A 280 12.39 -22.37 3.30
C ARG A 280 13.21 -21.86 4.49
N ASN A 281 14.25 -22.58 4.88
CA ASN A 281 15.13 -22.26 6.02
C ASN A 281 16.51 -21.80 5.52
N PHE A 282 16.57 -21.17 4.34
CA PHE A 282 17.83 -20.78 3.71
C PHE A 282 18.56 -19.72 4.53
N GLU A 283 19.70 -20.09 5.14
CA GLU A 283 20.56 -19.24 5.98
C GLU A 283 21.68 -18.52 5.22
N ASN A 284 21.43 -18.10 3.97
CA ASN A 284 22.44 -17.47 3.11
C ASN A 284 23.70 -18.33 2.89
N VAL A 285 23.51 -19.64 2.83
CA VAL A 285 24.55 -20.61 2.49
C VAL A 285 24.00 -21.57 1.45
N GLY A 286 24.73 -21.70 0.34
CA GLY A 286 24.35 -22.52 -0.80
C GLY A 286 23.31 -21.85 -1.68
N PHE A 287 22.36 -22.62 -2.19
CA PHE A 287 21.38 -22.18 -3.18
C PHE A 287 19.94 -22.31 -2.70
N ARG A 288 19.11 -21.31 -3.04
CA ARG A 288 17.65 -21.34 -2.92
C ARG A 288 17.03 -20.82 -4.19
N SER A 289 15.96 -21.48 -4.63
CA SER A 289 15.09 -21.02 -5.70
C SER A 289 13.68 -20.90 -5.15
N GLN A 290 13.02 -19.78 -5.44
CA GLN A 290 11.60 -19.60 -5.15
C GLN A 290 10.85 -19.14 -6.40
N SER A 291 9.90 -19.95 -6.82
CA SER A 291 8.98 -19.66 -7.92
C SER A 291 7.62 -19.28 -7.36
N MET A 292 6.98 -18.28 -7.94
CA MET A 292 5.60 -17.91 -7.62
C MET A 292 4.83 -17.66 -8.91
N ILE A 293 3.62 -18.22 -8.98
CA ILE A 293 2.60 -17.84 -9.96
C ILE A 293 1.33 -17.49 -9.19
N MET A 294 0.72 -16.37 -9.53
CA MET A 294 -0.53 -15.92 -8.98
C MET A 294 -1.42 -15.38 -10.10
N THR A 295 -2.67 -15.84 -10.11
CA THR A 295 -3.68 -15.36 -11.05
C THR A 295 -4.94 -14.98 -10.31
N THR A 296 -5.56 -13.88 -10.72
CA THR A 296 -6.82 -13.38 -10.15
C THR A 296 -7.80 -13.06 -11.26
N PHE A 297 -9.06 -13.45 -11.09
CA PHE A 297 -10.12 -13.29 -12.09
C PHE A 297 -11.25 -12.40 -11.54
N PRO A 298 -11.04 -11.08 -11.44
CA PRO A 298 -12.09 -10.16 -10.98
C PRO A 298 -13.27 -10.15 -11.96
N LEU A 299 -14.46 -10.30 -11.37
CA LEU A 299 -15.77 -10.19 -12.00
C LEU A 299 -16.52 -9.03 -11.34
N TYR A 300 -16.62 -7.90 -12.05
CA TYR A 300 -17.24 -6.70 -11.52
C TYR A 300 -18.78 -6.79 -11.61
N TYR A 301 -19.46 -6.24 -10.60
CA TYR A 301 -20.91 -6.22 -10.53
C TYR A 301 -21.47 -5.26 -11.58
N ARG A 302 -22.62 -5.60 -12.17
CA ARG A 302 -23.27 -4.77 -13.19
C ARG A 302 -23.91 -3.47 -12.63
N GLY A 303 -23.46 -2.89 -11.53
CA GLY A 303 -23.98 -1.62 -10.98
C GLY A 303 -25.51 -1.40 -11.10
N TRP A 304 -25.91 -0.16 -11.38
CA TRP A 304 -27.25 0.21 -11.86
C TRP A 304 -27.16 0.75 -13.29
N TYR A 305 -28.24 0.65 -14.07
CA TYR A 305 -28.22 1.05 -15.48
C TYR A 305 -28.20 2.57 -15.63
N ASN A 306 -27.16 3.11 -16.27
CA ASN A 306 -27.03 4.52 -16.61
C ASN A 306 -27.69 4.78 -17.98
N PRO A 307 -28.82 5.50 -18.03
CA PRO A 307 -29.51 5.77 -19.29
C PRO A 307 -28.74 6.72 -20.22
N GLU A 308 -27.79 7.50 -19.70
CA GLU A 308 -26.99 8.44 -20.51
C GLU A 308 -25.91 7.72 -21.32
N THR A 309 -25.29 6.70 -20.73
CA THR A 309 -24.23 5.91 -21.37
C THR A 309 -24.75 4.61 -22.00
N ASN A 310 -26.01 4.25 -21.74
CA ASN A 310 -26.63 2.96 -22.08
C ASN A 310 -25.84 1.74 -21.56
N THR A 311 -25.12 1.93 -20.46
CA THR A 311 -24.26 0.94 -19.82
C THR A 311 -24.45 0.97 -18.32
N TYR A 312 -23.82 0.06 -17.60
CA TYR A 312 -23.96 -0.04 -16.16
C TYR A 312 -22.94 0.85 -15.44
N SER A 313 -23.39 1.60 -14.43
CA SER A 313 -22.62 2.65 -13.75
C SER A 313 -21.26 2.21 -13.21
N LEU A 314 -21.13 0.95 -12.78
CA LEU A 314 -19.86 0.43 -12.27
C LEU A 314 -18.90 0.07 -13.41
N GLU A 315 -19.41 -0.45 -14.53
CA GLU A 315 -18.60 -0.78 -15.72
C GLU A 315 -18.04 0.50 -16.38
N ASP A 316 -18.78 1.60 -16.28
CA ASP A 316 -18.38 2.94 -16.75
C ASP A 316 -17.47 3.69 -15.77
N SER A 317 -17.28 3.17 -14.56
CA SER A 317 -16.40 3.81 -13.59
C SER A 317 -14.95 3.81 -14.09
N THR A 318 -14.21 4.85 -13.74
CA THR A 318 -12.83 5.04 -14.21
C THR A 318 -11.84 5.10 -13.05
N PRO A 319 -11.80 4.09 -12.16
CA PRO A 319 -10.76 4.05 -11.15
C PRO A 319 -9.40 4.13 -11.85
N HIS A 320 -8.57 5.11 -11.45
CA HIS A 320 -7.25 5.36 -12.03
C HIS A 320 -7.24 5.74 -13.52
N GLY A 321 -8.36 6.25 -14.04
CA GLY A 321 -8.45 6.86 -15.38
C GLY A 321 -8.60 5.90 -16.55
N SER A 322 -8.94 4.63 -16.30
CA SER A 322 -9.34 3.66 -17.33
C SER A 322 -10.71 3.08 -16.99
N LEU A 323 -11.55 2.84 -18.01
CA LEU A 323 -12.83 2.17 -17.82
C LEU A 323 -12.64 0.81 -17.14
N LEU A 324 -13.51 0.49 -16.19
CA LEU A 324 -13.44 -0.77 -15.43
C LEU A 324 -13.74 -1.98 -16.32
N GLY A 325 -14.81 -1.89 -17.11
CA GLY A 325 -15.35 -3.06 -17.81
C GLY A 325 -15.88 -4.13 -16.86
N ARG A 326 -16.20 -5.31 -17.41
CA ARG A 326 -16.91 -6.37 -16.67
C ARG A 326 -15.99 -7.43 -16.06
N ASN A 327 -14.96 -7.81 -16.80
CA ASN A 327 -14.06 -8.90 -16.45
C ASN A 327 -12.62 -8.43 -16.62
N GLY A 328 -11.73 -9.00 -15.81
CA GLY A 328 -10.30 -8.87 -16.02
C GLY A 328 -9.56 -10.12 -15.57
N VAL A 329 -8.28 -10.18 -15.91
CA VAL A 329 -7.37 -11.20 -15.41
C VAL A 329 -6.05 -10.53 -15.03
N THR A 330 -5.58 -10.78 -13.83
CA THR A 330 -4.22 -10.40 -13.42
C THR A 330 -3.37 -11.66 -13.41
N LEU A 331 -2.22 -11.64 -14.08
CA LEU A 331 -1.21 -12.70 -14.04
C LEU A 331 0.09 -12.14 -13.46
N ASN A 332 0.59 -12.79 -12.42
CA ASN A 332 1.84 -12.44 -11.77
C ASN A 332 2.73 -13.68 -11.68
N ILE A 333 3.91 -13.60 -12.28
CA ILE A 333 4.92 -14.66 -12.24
C ILE A 333 6.19 -14.05 -11.68
N ARG A 334 6.83 -14.74 -10.75
CA ARG A 334 8.10 -14.34 -10.17
C ARG A 334 9.00 -15.54 -9.96
N GLN A 335 10.26 -15.37 -10.29
CA GLN A 335 11.33 -16.28 -9.94
C GLN A 335 12.40 -15.52 -9.16
N VAL A 336 12.87 -16.11 -8.07
CA VAL A 336 13.95 -15.56 -7.25
C VAL A 336 14.99 -16.64 -7.00
N PHE A 337 16.25 -16.28 -7.17
CA PHE A 337 17.39 -17.12 -6.89
C PHE A 337 18.21 -16.45 -5.79
N TRP A 338 18.64 -17.23 -4.80
CA TRP A 338 19.64 -16.82 -3.83
C TRP A 338 20.84 -17.75 -3.94
N TRP A 339 22.02 -17.14 -3.90
CA TRP A 339 23.30 -17.83 -3.84
C TRP A 339 24.14 -17.18 -2.76
N ASP A 340 24.29 -17.88 -1.65
CA ASP A 340 24.86 -17.33 -0.41
C ASP A 340 24.21 -15.98 -0.03
N ASN A 341 24.99 -14.89 -0.11
CA ASN A 341 24.54 -13.54 0.21
C ASN A 341 24.06 -12.73 -1.01
N PHE A 342 24.04 -13.32 -2.20
CA PHE A 342 23.55 -12.69 -3.43
C PHE A 342 22.15 -13.17 -3.76
N ASN A 343 21.38 -12.32 -4.42
CA ASN A 343 20.11 -12.70 -4.97
C ASN A 343 19.86 -12.06 -6.34
N TRP A 344 19.06 -12.74 -7.15
CA TRP A 344 18.56 -12.26 -8.42
C TRP A 344 17.09 -12.61 -8.55
N SER A 345 16.28 -11.65 -8.95
CA SER A 345 14.86 -11.82 -9.19
C SER A 345 14.48 -11.38 -10.58
N ILE A 346 13.49 -12.08 -11.13
CA ILE A 346 12.88 -11.77 -12.41
C ILE A 346 11.38 -11.99 -12.26
N GLY A 347 10.57 -11.12 -12.86
CA GLY A 347 9.15 -11.32 -12.84
C GLY A 347 8.40 -10.58 -13.94
N PHE A 348 7.17 -11.03 -14.09
CA PHE A 348 6.22 -10.61 -15.10
C PHE A 348 4.90 -10.33 -14.40
N TYR A 349 4.30 -9.19 -14.72
CA TYR A 349 2.99 -8.81 -14.22
C TYR A 349 2.17 -8.33 -15.39
N ASN A 350 0.99 -8.90 -15.61
CA ASN A 350 0.13 -8.50 -16.71
C ASN A 350 -1.31 -8.31 -16.23
N THR A 351 -1.89 -7.16 -16.57
CA THR A 351 -3.31 -6.89 -16.42
C THR A 351 -3.98 -7.08 -17.79
N PHE A 352 -4.99 -7.95 -17.86
CA PHE A 352 -5.88 -8.09 -19.01
C PHE A 352 -7.22 -7.47 -18.65
N GLY A 353 -7.70 -6.51 -19.45
CA GLY A 353 -8.76 -5.61 -19.02
C GLY A 353 -8.27 -4.68 -17.91
N ASN A 354 -9.16 -4.28 -17.01
CA ASN A 354 -8.83 -3.43 -15.85
C ASN A 354 -8.97 -4.23 -14.55
N SER A 355 -8.24 -5.34 -14.44
CA SER A 355 -8.36 -6.32 -13.34
C SER A 355 -7.94 -5.78 -11.96
N ASP A 356 -7.04 -4.81 -11.95
CA ASP A 356 -6.47 -4.26 -10.72
C ASP A 356 -7.05 -2.90 -10.32
N ALA A 357 -8.06 -2.43 -11.03
CA ALA A 357 -8.81 -1.20 -10.75
C ALA A 357 -9.14 -1.00 -9.27
N PHE A 358 -9.70 -2.05 -8.65
CA PHE A 358 -10.01 -2.07 -7.23
C PHE A 358 -9.05 -2.97 -6.45
N LEU A 359 -8.55 -4.07 -6.99
CA LEU A 359 -7.69 -4.97 -6.21
C LEU A 359 -6.28 -4.40 -6.05
N GLY A 360 -5.64 -3.97 -7.14
CA GLY A 360 -4.27 -3.44 -7.14
C GLY A 360 -4.13 -2.03 -6.56
N SER A 361 -5.21 -1.25 -6.45
CA SER A 361 -5.20 0.07 -5.79
C SER A 361 -4.90 -0.01 -4.29
N HIS A 362 -5.08 -1.18 -3.69
CA HIS A 362 -4.75 -1.44 -2.29
C HIS A 362 -3.27 -1.81 -2.08
N THR A 363 -2.61 -2.44 -3.05
CA THR A 363 -1.17 -2.79 -3.18
C THR A 363 -1.08 -4.04 -4.09
N MET A 364 0.09 -4.66 -4.20
CA MET A 364 0.29 -5.96 -4.82
C MET A 364 0.16 -7.16 -3.87
N PRO A 365 0.22 -8.39 -4.40
CA PRO A 365 0.47 -9.58 -3.62
C PRO A 365 1.69 -9.43 -2.71
N ARG A 366 1.57 -9.94 -1.49
CA ARG A 366 2.61 -9.91 -0.48
C ARG A 366 3.88 -10.57 -1.00
N GLY A 367 5.01 -9.98 -0.65
CA GLY A 367 6.33 -10.41 -1.10
C GLY A 367 6.81 -9.76 -2.40
N ASN A 368 5.95 -9.08 -3.18
CA ASN A 368 6.37 -8.32 -4.37
C ASN A 368 6.58 -6.83 -4.09
N ASN A 369 6.13 -6.34 -2.94
CA ASN A 369 6.13 -4.93 -2.59
C ASN A 369 7.19 -4.63 -1.52
N THR A 370 8.42 -4.45 -1.96
CA THR A 370 9.58 -4.16 -1.10
C THR A 370 10.35 -3.01 -1.73
N SER A 371 10.05 -1.81 -1.26
CA SER A 371 10.70 -0.59 -1.74
C SER A 371 12.11 -0.44 -1.15
N TYR A 372 12.38 -0.93 0.06
CA TYR A 372 13.71 -0.87 0.66
C TYR A 372 14.25 -2.26 0.97
N ILE A 373 15.59 -2.38 0.96
CA ILE A 373 16.31 -3.56 1.44
C ILE A 373 16.25 -3.63 3.00
N SER A 374 15.80 -2.56 3.64
CA SER A 374 16.02 -2.17 5.05
C SER A 374 15.41 -3.05 6.12
N ASN A 375 14.33 -3.78 5.81
CA ASN A 375 13.61 -4.51 6.86
C ASN A 375 14.41 -5.73 7.36
N GLU A 376 15.48 -6.09 6.64
CA GLU A 376 16.27 -7.29 6.85
C GLU A 376 17.78 -6.97 6.92
N ILE A 377 18.19 -5.77 7.37
CA ILE A 377 19.60 -5.52 7.64
C ILE A 377 19.77 -5.23 9.11
N SER A 378 20.65 -5.99 9.73
CA SER A 378 21.03 -5.81 11.12
C SER A 378 22.44 -6.35 11.32
N VAL A 379 23.03 -6.13 12.50
CA VAL A 379 24.39 -6.64 12.81
C VAL A 379 24.42 -8.17 12.78
N THR A 380 23.26 -8.80 13.00
CA THR A 380 23.05 -10.25 12.97
C THR A 380 22.30 -10.75 11.75
N THR A 381 21.75 -9.86 10.90
CA THR A 381 20.90 -10.31 9.81
C THR A 381 21.69 -11.02 8.73
N ARG A 382 21.19 -12.21 8.37
CA ARG A 382 21.77 -13.10 7.38
C ARG A 382 20.87 -13.27 6.17
N HIS A 383 20.00 -12.32 5.84
CA HIS A 383 19.14 -12.40 4.64
C HIS A 383 19.04 -11.05 3.96
N ALA A 384 19.28 -11.04 2.65
CA ALA A 384 19.01 -9.88 1.83
C ALA A 384 17.55 -9.92 1.41
N GLY A 385 16.75 -9.01 1.96
CA GLY A 385 15.43 -8.72 1.43
C GLY A 385 15.57 -8.37 -0.05
N MET A 386 14.78 -9.00 -0.89
CA MET A 386 14.80 -8.73 -2.32
C MET A 386 14.01 -7.45 -2.59
N ILE A 387 14.44 -6.60 -3.53
CA ILE A 387 13.55 -5.62 -4.15
C ILE A 387 12.71 -6.33 -5.22
N GLY A 388 11.41 -6.50 -4.95
CA GLY A 388 10.40 -6.98 -5.89
C GLY A 388 10.00 -5.92 -6.92
N TYR A 389 8.74 -5.93 -7.38
CA TYR A 389 8.21 -5.14 -8.51
C TYR A 389 8.29 -3.61 -8.37
N ASP A 390 8.58 -3.07 -7.17
CA ASP A 390 8.63 -1.64 -6.79
C ASP A 390 7.89 -0.66 -7.73
N PHE A 391 6.67 -0.33 -7.35
CA PHE A 391 5.73 0.52 -8.10
C PHE A 391 5.22 1.70 -7.29
N TRP A 392 5.62 1.77 -6.02
CA TRP A 392 5.49 2.98 -5.24
C TRP A 392 6.51 3.99 -5.76
N ASP A 393 6.26 5.27 -5.47
CA ASP A 393 7.14 6.38 -5.83
C ASP A 393 7.00 6.90 -7.26
N ASN A 394 5.82 6.70 -7.85
CA ASN A 394 5.37 7.58 -8.93
C ASN A 394 5.33 9.06 -8.49
N THR A 395 4.98 9.97 -9.39
CA THR A 395 4.70 11.35 -8.97
C THR A 395 3.45 11.42 -8.12
N ALA A 396 3.50 12.16 -7.01
CA ALA A 396 2.35 12.33 -6.11
C ALA A 396 1.13 12.98 -6.81
N TYR A 397 1.35 13.69 -7.91
CA TYR A 397 0.30 14.33 -8.70
C TYR A 397 -0.52 13.35 -9.54
N ASP A 398 0.01 12.16 -9.86
CA ASP A 398 -0.62 11.18 -10.76
C ASP A 398 -1.03 9.89 -10.03
N GLY A 399 -1.08 9.95 -8.70
CA GLY A 399 -1.23 8.77 -7.86
C GLY A 399 0.10 8.02 -7.78
N LEU A 400 0.45 7.62 -6.56
CA LEU A 400 1.77 7.07 -6.25
C LEU A 400 1.98 5.61 -6.72
N ALA A 401 0.98 4.98 -7.36
CA ALA A 401 0.97 3.58 -7.82
C ALA A 401 0.29 3.41 -9.21
N ASP A 402 1.03 3.64 -10.30
CA ASP A 402 0.43 3.86 -11.63
C ASP A 402 0.50 2.59 -12.52
N ALA A 403 1.68 2.00 -12.75
CA ALA A 403 1.80 0.77 -13.56
C ALA A 403 0.88 -0.40 -13.15
N ILE A 404 0.61 -0.59 -11.85
CA ILE A 404 -0.19 -1.73 -11.39
C ILE A 404 -1.68 -1.55 -11.66
N THR A 405 -2.17 -0.31 -11.68
CA THR A 405 -3.60 -0.01 -11.87
C THR A 405 -3.94 0.29 -13.32
N ASN A 406 -2.92 0.36 -14.20
CA ASN A 406 -3.12 0.53 -15.63
C ASN A 406 -3.81 -0.70 -16.23
N ALA A 407 -4.91 -0.45 -16.94
CA ALA A 407 -5.59 -1.48 -17.71
C ALA A 407 -4.71 -1.95 -18.88
N ASN A 408 -4.83 -3.24 -19.23
CA ASN A 408 -4.15 -3.86 -20.37
C ASN A 408 -2.63 -3.61 -20.39
N THR A 409 -1.94 -3.78 -19.27
CA THR A 409 -0.51 -3.42 -19.18
C THR A 409 0.33 -4.64 -18.87
N PHE A 410 1.39 -4.82 -19.67
CA PHE A 410 2.43 -5.81 -19.43
C PHE A 410 3.62 -5.15 -18.76
N THR A 411 4.08 -5.71 -17.66
CA THR A 411 5.25 -5.23 -16.94
C THR A 411 6.26 -6.35 -16.75
N PHE A 412 7.50 -6.05 -17.15
CA PHE A 412 8.67 -6.85 -16.84
C PHE A 412 9.49 -6.15 -15.76
N TYR A 413 10.04 -6.92 -14.83
CA TYR A 413 10.97 -6.41 -13.84
C TYR A 413 12.07 -7.41 -13.47
N THR A 414 13.21 -6.89 -13.04
CA THR A 414 14.31 -7.69 -12.52
C THR A 414 15.08 -6.92 -11.45
N SER A 415 15.63 -7.63 -10.47
CA SER A 415 16.46 -7.07 -9.41
C SER A 415 17.67 -7.96 -9.18
N VAL A 416 18.86 -7.38 -9.02
CA VAL A 416 20.05 -8.10 -8.59
C VAL A 416 20.68 -7.36 -7.42
N GLY A 417 21.13 -8.09 -6.43
CA GLY A 417 21.71 -7.49 -5.24
C GLY A 417 22.37 -8.48 -4.31
N GLY A 418 22.78 -7.98 -3.17
CA GLY A 418 23.33 -8.82 -2.11
C GLY A 418 23.66 -8.06 -0.86
N ILE A 419 24.10 -8.81 0.15
CA ILE A 419 24.58 -8.29 1.43
C ILE A 419 26.06 -8.58 1.62
N HIS A 420 26.77 -7.58 2.12
CA HIS A 420 28.09 -7.74 2.68
C HIS A 420 28.13 -7.12 4.08
N LYS A 421 28.18 -7.97 5.11
CA LYS A 421 28.17 -7.56 6.52
C LYS A 421 26.93 -6.68 6.82
N ARG A 422 27.14 -5.40 7.11
CA ARG A 422 26.08 -4.44 7.46
C ARG A 422 25.60 -3.61 6.27
N PHE A 423 26.11 -3.88 5.07
CA PHE A 423 25.78 -3.17 3.85
C PHE A 423 24.99 -4.07 2.90
N ALA A 424 23.87 -3.57 2.39
CA ALA A 424 23.12 -4.22 1.34
C ALA A 424 22.98 -3.29 0.14
N TRP A 425 22.96 -3.87 -1.06
CA TRP A 425 22.77 -3.12 -2.29
C TRP A 425 21.91 -3.91 -3.27
N HIS A 426 21.15 -3.19 -4.08
CA HIS A 426 20.33 -3.74 -5.16
C HIS A 426 20.27 -2.78 -6.34
N VAL A 427 20.34 -3.34 -7.55
CA VAL A 427 19.94 -2.67 -8.79
C VAL A 427 18.64 -3.30 -9.25
N PHE A 428 17.61 -2.47 -9.45
CA PHE A 428 16.30 -2.89 -9.93
C PHE A 428 15.96 -2.17 -11.23
N GLY A 429 15.34 -2.88 -12.16
CA GLY A 429 14.84 -2.34 -13.42
C GLY A 429 13.42 -2.82 -13.69
N ARG A 430 12.60 -1.95 -14.27
CA ARG A 430 11.20 -2.22 -14.63
C ARG A 430 10.84 -1.53 -15.92
N VAL A 431 10.08 -2.23 -16.76
CA VAL A 431 9.45 -1.69 -17.96
C VAL A 431 8.01 -2.13 -18.01
N SER A 432 7.10 -1.17 -18.07
CA SER A 432 5.66 -1.37 -18.22
C SER A 432 5.22 -0.85 -19.58
N HIS A 433 4.54 -1.69 -20.35
CA HIS A 433 4.03 -1.37 -21.67
C HIS A 433 2.50 -1.52 -21.71
N ALA A 434 1.82 -0.42 -21.99
CA ALA A 434 0.38 -0.45 -22.20
C ALA A 434 0.06 -1.08 -23.56
N ASN A 435 -0.75 -2.13 -23.54
CA ASN A 435 -1.24 -2.83 -24.71
C ASN A 435 -2.51 -2.16 -25.27
N LYS A 436 -2.85 -2.53 -26.51
CA LYS A 436 -4.11 -2.12 -27.14
C LYS A 436 -5.28 -2.94 -26.60
N ASN A 437 -6.40 -2.27 -26.33
CA ASN A 437 -7.67 -2.93 -26.07
C ASN A 437 -8.32 -3.42 -27.38
N ALA A 438 -9.47 -4.10 -27.28
CA ALA A 438 -10.22 -4.62 -28.44
C ALA A 438 -10.66 -3.52 -29.44
N LEU A 439 -10.72 -2.25 -29.02
CA LEU A 439 -11.05 -1.10 -29.84
C LEU A 439 -9.80 -0.42 -30.44
N GLY A 440 -8.61 -1.02 -30.26
CA GLY A 440 -7.34 -0.51 -30.77
C GLY A 440 -6.74 0.66 -29.97
N GLN A 441 -7.36 1.05 -28.85
CA GLN A 441 -6.88 2.12 -27.99
C GLN A 441 -5.75 1.58 -27.10
N VAL A 442 -4.63 2.30 -27.07
CA VAL A 442 -3.50 1.99 -26.18
C VAL A 442 -3.87 2.43 -24.77
N GLY A 443 -3.55 1.63 -23.74
CA GLY A 443 -3.74 2.00 -22.34
C GLY A 443 -2.96 3.25 -21.91
N ARG A 444 -3.11 3.65 -20.63
CA ARG A 444 -2.71 4.96 -20.10
C ARG A 444 -1.27 5.36 -20.38
N ALA A 445 -0.30 4.53 -19.98
CA ALA A 445 1.09 4.93 -19.95
C ALA A 445 2.06 3.78 -20.25
N ASN A 446 3.22 4.13 -20.79
CA ASN A 446 4.40 3.28 -20.80
C ASN A 446 5.40 3.83 -19.78
N GLU A 447 5.92 2.97 -18.90
CA GLU A 447 6.78 3.38 -17.79
C GLU A 447 8.11 2.62 -17.84
N TYR A 448 9.19 3.32 -17.49
CA TYR A 448 10.53 2.77 -17.49
C TYR A 448 11.25 3.27 -16.24
N SER A 449 11.78 2.36 -15.44
CA SER A 449 12.58 2.76 -14.27
C SER A 449 13.81 1.88 -14.10
N VAL A 450 14.87 2.52 -13.62
CA VAL A 450 16.10 1.87 -13.15
C VAL A 450 16.48 2.55 -11.84
N GLN A 451 16.75 1.75 -10.82
CA GLN A 451 17.07 2.26 -9.50
C GLN A 451 18.25 1.52 -8.89
N PHE A 452 19.06 2.28 -8.17
CA PHE A 452 20.07 1.75 -7.27
C PHE A 452 19.61 2.01 -5.83
N ASN A 453 19.59 0.95 -5.04
CA ASN A 453 19.25 0.99 -3.62
C ASN A 453 20.45 0.53 -2.81
N ALA A 454 20.73 1.23 -1.73
CA ALA A 454 21.74 0.86 -0.76
C ALA A 454 21.22 1.07 0.64
N SER A 455 21.63 0.20 1.55
CA SER A 455 21.22 0.26 2.94
C SER A 455 22.40 -0.10 3.84
N TYR A 456 22.52 0.60 4.97
CA TYR A 456 23.59 0.39 5.94
C TYR A 456 23.05 0.38 7.36
N ALA A 457 23.36 -0.67 8.12
CA ALA A 457 23.08 -0.72 9.55
C ALA A 457 24.28 -0.21 10.35
N PHE A 458 24.17 0.98 10.95
CA PHE A 458 25.18 1.49 11.87
C PHE A 458 25.20 0.67 13.16
N THR A 459 24.01 0.37 13.68
CA THR A 459 23.77 -0.50 14.84
C THR A 459 22.53 -1.38 14.58
N GLU A 460 22.13 -2.22 15.54
CA GLU A 460 20.85 -2.95 15.49
C GLU A 460 19.63 -2.00 15.49
N SER A 461 19.79 -0.78 16.01
CA SER A 461 18.73 0.21 16.14
C SER A 461 18.79 1.34 15.10
N VAL A 462 19.97 1.63 14.53
CA VAL A 462 20.18 2.79 13.63
C VAL A 462 20.50 2.31 12.22
N LEU A 463 19.61 2.62 11.27
CA LEU A 463 19.70 2.18 9.88
C LEU A 463 19.56 3.35 8.92
N LEU A 464 20.35 3.34 7.85
CA LEU A 464 20.23 4.28 6.74
C LEU A 464 19.86 3.53 5.47
N ASN A 465 18.95 4.13 4.71
CA ASN A 465 18.58 3.71 3.37
C ASN A 465 18.81 4.86 2.40
N PHE A 466 19.28 4.51 1.22
CA PHE A 466 19.53 5.39 0.11
C PHE A 466 18.95 4.77 -1.16
N ARG A 467 18.29 5.58 -1.97
CA ARG A 467 17.86 5.21 -3.31
C ARG A 467 18.12 6.35 -4.28
N ILE A 468 18.57 6.02 -5.47
CA ILE A 468 18.51 6.89 -6.63
C ILE A 468 17.78 6.17 -7.77
N THR A 469 16.84 6.86 -8.41
CA THR A 469 15.95 6.27 -9.42
C THR A 469 15.90 7.17 -10.64
N TYR A 470 16.17 6.59 -11.81
CA TYR A 470 15.66 7.09 -13.07
C TYR A 470 14.25 6.55 -13.28
N TYR A 471 13.30 7.41 -13.60
CA TYR A 471 11.93 7.01 -13.91
C TYR A 471 11.34 7.91 -15.01
N GLY A 472 11.10 7.33 -16.18
CA GLY A 472 10.35 7.96 -17.27
C GLY A 472 8.94 7.39 -17.40
N ALA A 473 7.95 8.28 -17.57
CA ALA A 473 6.58 7.90 -17.90
C ALA A 473 6.14 8.58 -19.20
N ARG A 474 5.75 7.79 -20.20
CA ARG A 474 5.15 8.26 -21.45
C ARG A 474 3.65 8.07 -21.37
N ILE A 475 2.92 9.16 -21.19
CA ILE A 475 1.46 9.18 -21.20
C ILE A 475 0.97 9.13 -22.64
N ASN A 476 0.08 8.21 -22.95
CA ASN A 476 -0.45 8.02 -24.30
C ASN A 476 -1.59 9.01 -24.60
N LYS A 477 -1.81 9.30 -25.89
CA LYS A 477 -2.89 10.19 -26.34
C LYS A 477 -4.23 9.74 -25.78
N GLY A 478 -5.02 10.70 -25.29
CA GLY A 478 -6.30 10.44 -24.63
C GLY A 478 -6.22 10.33 -23.11
N TYR A 479 -5.01 10.26 -22.55
CA TYR A 479 -4.77 10.25 -21.11
C TYR A 479 -3.95 11.47 -20.71
N GLN A 480 -3.98 11.79 -19.42
CA GLN A 480 -3.26 12.92 -18.86
C GLN A 480 -2.89 12.60 -17.42
N ALA A 481 -1.65 12.91 -17.01
CA ALA A 481 -1.26 12.81 -15.61
C ALA A 481 -2.14 13.72 -14.73
N GLY A 482 -2.44 13.26 -13.51
CA GLY A 482 -3.30 13.94 -12.56
C GLY A 482 -4.79 13.95 -12.92
N TYR A 483 -5.17 13.25 -13.99
CA TYR A 483 -6.56 13.05 -14.40
C TYR A 483 -6.96 11.57 -14.27
N PHE A 484 -8.01 11.31 -13.50
CA PHE A 484 -8.55 9.96 -13.24
C PHE A 484 -9.95 9.74 -13.81
N GLY A 485 -10.39 10.59 -14.75
CA GLY A 485 -11.65 10.39 -15.47
C GLY A 485 -11.49 9.50 -16.71
N ALA A 486 -12.58 9.34 -17.48
CA ALA A 486 -12.57 8.58 -18.72
C ALA A 486 -11.60 9.17 -19.76
N PRO A 487 -10.89 8.33 -20.55
CA PRO A 487 -9.96 8.82 -21.55
C PRO A 487 -10.64 9.72 -22.59
N LYS A 488 -9.95 10.80 -22.98
CA LYS A 488 -10.46 11.88 -23.83
C LYS A 488 -9.64 12.03 -25.10
N PHE A 489 -9.95 11.26 -26.14
CA PHE A 489 -9.15 11.22 -27.37
C PHE A 489 -9.30 12.45 -28.29
N ASN A 490 -10.41 13.18 -28.20
CA ASN A 490 -10.77 14.32 -29.08
C ASN A 490 -11.39 15.48 -28.28
N ASN A 491 -10.76 15.91 -27.19
CA ASN A 491 -11.33 16.95 -26.31
C ASN A 491 -10.83 18.36 -26.66
N PRO A 492 -11.71 19.35 -26.89
CA PRO A 492 -11.32 20.75 -27.11
C PRO A 492 -10.92 21.50 -25.82
N ASP A 493 -11.36 21.04 -24.64
CA ASP A 493 -11.24 21.80 -23.38
C ASP A 493 -9.92 21.53 -22.61
N GLY A 494 -9.13 20.54 -23.02
CA GLY A 494 -7.87 20.15 -22.38
C GLY A 494 -6.89 19.51 -23.36
N ASP A 495 -5.60 19.50 -23.03
CA ASP A 495 -4.55 18.95 -23.88
C ASP A 495 -4.21 17.51 -23.47
N PHE A 496 -4.93 16.55 -24.05
CA PHE A 496 -4.73 15.11 -23.88
C PHE A 496 -3.76 14.53 -24.94
N SER A 497 -2.81 15.36 -25.40
CA SER A 497 -1.75 14.91 -26.28
C SER A 497 -0.79 13.97 -25.53
N ALA A 498 -0.14 13.08 -26.29
CA ALA A 498 0.87 12.21 -25.70
C ALA A 498 2.05 13.06 -25.21
N ASN A 499 2.52 12.79 -23.99
CA ASN A 499 3.66 13.50 -23.41
C ASN A 499 4.62 12.54 -22.69
N TYR A 500 5.83 13.03 -22.43
CA TYR A 500 6.82 12.35 -21.61
C TYR A 500 7.05 13.14 -20.33
N GLN A 501 7.16 12.42 -19.22
CA GLN A 501 7.40 12.98 -17.90
C GLN A 501 8.59 12.30 -17.26
N ASP A 502 9.58 13.10 -16.90
CA ASP A 502 10.64 12.66 -16.00
C ASP A 502 10.11 12.69 -14.56
N ARG A 503 10.17 11.53 -13.93
CA ARG A 503 9.75 11.26 -12.54
C ARG A 503 10.94 10.82 -11.69
N SER A 504 12.18 11.09 -12.13
CA SER A 504 13.41 10.67 -11.46
C SER A 504 13.63 11.40 -10.14
N TYR A 505 14.23 10.70 -9.17
CA TYR A 505 14.44 11.21 -7.82
C TYR A 505 15.57 10.52 -7.07
N MET A 506 15.95 11.11 -5.94
CA MET A 506 16.73 10.49 -4.87
C MET A 506 15.88 10.40 -3.60
N MET A 507 16.04 9.32 -2.83
CA MET A 507 15.44 9.15 -1.51
C MET A 507 16.46 8.74 -0.46
N THR A 508 16.25 9.20 0.77
CA THR A 508 16.97 8.74 1.95
C THR A 508 16.00 8.46 3.09
N ASN A 509 16.26 7.41 3.86
CA ASN A 509 15.53 7.13 5.10
C ASN A 509 16.50 6.80 6.23
N LEU A 510 16.47 7.55 7.32
CA LEU A 510 17.20 7.26 8.56
C LEU A 510 16.22 6.76 9.62
N THR A 511 16.42 5.54 10.10
CA THR A 511 15.54 4.88 11.07
C THR A 511 16.25 4.66 12.40
N LEU A 512 15.57 4.99 13.50
CA LEU A 512 15.93 4.64 14.87
C LEU A 512 14.84 3.73 15.47
N LYS A 513 15.19 2.51 15.87
CA LYS A 513 14.28 1.53 16.51
C LYS A 513 14.51 1.47 18.04
N PHE A 514 13.45 1.31 18.82
CA PHE A 514 13.51 1.14 20.28
C PHE A 514 12.44 0.17 20.81
#